data_AF-A0A7R9R5E5-F1
#
_entry.id   AF-A0A7R9R5E5-F1
#
_cell.length_a   1.000
_cell.length_b   1.000
_cell.length_c   1.000
_cell.angle_alpha   90.00
_cell.angle_beta   90.00
_cell.angle_gamma   90.00
#
_symmetry.space_group_name_H-M   'P 1'
#
loop_
_entity.id
_entity.type
_entity.pdbx_description
1 polymer ?
#
loop_
_entity_poly.entity_id
_entity_poly.type
_entity_poly.pdbx_seq_one_letter_code
_entity_poly.pdbx_strand_id
1 'polypeptide(L)'
;MKRAIALTLLLTGLAPILFFTGSDVATLLQSQHTFTSISDPGNQINCTGCHSQIESELVGSLIHTDLDCEDCHRFNGTGITFASGDGTGSTPGNRSHAAYTPRCLDCHGGNGAWITNRTGRLVHAPPAPAFNESEYGSRYSAHKPFVEDSLNFELARGENEACLACHTDWSLDIEYTYFKSIEYTLSNWKLTSFSYTGEREYTALIEKSDAKHRFIATEGITCVKCHRNIYDALVNGTMGGTNEDYLTHAPIEISTGKVGHRWDTDNPWNHYRYHYVPSLNRATWVNRSYCYECHNVKRYAEENPGDEMTYDLDSVRADTNSEVVHAAEALWCQTCHGDGKTKEVIDNPDHGGEGHSKRSFVDDIKTNYARTFHGDICMGCHEAAVHPPMSGRCSRCHQHGNADVYIESEPTGYAENTR
;
A
#
# COMPACT_ATOMS: atom_id res chain seq x y z
N MET A 1 -3.93 -24.69 60.50
CA MET A 1 -5.31 -24.17 60.34
C MET A 1 -5.37 -22.68 60.01
N LYS A 2 -4.89 -21.75 60.85
CA LYS A 2 -5.03 -20.29 60.61
C LYS A 2 -4.44 -19.81 59.26
N ARG A 3 -3.29 -20.34 58.83
CA ARG A 3 -2.67 -20.02 57.53
C ARG A 3 -3.44 -20.59 56.33
N ALA A 4 -4.06 -21.76 56.47
CA ALA A 4 -4.89 -22.36 55.43
C ALA A 4 -6.20 -21.58 55.26
N ILE A 5 -6.84 -21.20 56.37
CA ILE A 5 -8.07 -20.38 56.36
C ILE A 5 -7.81 -18.99 55.76
N ALA A 6 -6.67 -18.37 56.06
CA ALA A 6 -6.28 -17.10 55.46
C ALA A 6 -6.03 -17.20 53.94
N LEU A 7 -5.38 -18.28 53.48
CA LEU A 7 -5.14 -18.49 52.05
C LEU A 7 -6.44 -18.80 51.29
N THR A 8 -7.35 -19.58 51.89
CA THR A 8 -8.68 -19.84 51.33
C THR A 8 -9.50 -18.56 51.23
N LEU A 9 -9.53 -17.72 52.28
CA LEU A 9 -10.22 -16.42 52.25
C LEU A 9 -9.62 -15.46 51.22
N LEU A 10 -8.29 -15.46 51.05
CA LEU A 10 -7.63 -14.66 50.03
C LEU A 10 -7.99 -15.13 48.61
N LEU A 11 -8.00 -16.45 48.37
CA LEU A 11 -8.39 -17.04 47.08
C LEU A 11 -9.88 -16.84 46.77
N THR A 12 -10.77 -16.99 47.74
CA THR A 12 -12.21 -16.76 47.54
C THR A 12 -12.58 -15.28 47.48
N GLY A 13 -11.75 -14.38 48.01
CA GLY A 13 -11.95 -12.93 47.94
C GLY A 13 -11.34 -12.29 46.69
N LEU A 14 -10.16 -12.74 46.26
CA LEU A 14 -9.47 -12.22 45.08
C LEU A 14 -9.96 -12.87 43.78
N ALA A 15 -10.36 -14.15 43.78
CA ALA A 15 -10.83 -14.79 42.54
C ALA A 15 -12.08 -14.09 41.97
N PRO A 16 -13.14 -13.75 42.74
CA PRO A 16 -14.26 -12.99 42.22
C PRO A 16 -13.83 -11.62 41.71
N ILE A 17 -12.92 -10.94 42.40
CA ILE A 17 -12.42 -9.62 41.95
C ILE A 17 -11.69 -9.76 40.62
N LEU A 18 -10.82 -10.77 40.45
CA LEU A 18 -10.13 -11.08 39.19
C LEU A 18 -11.10 -11.48 38.07
N PHE A 19 -12.18 -12.24 38.40
CA PHE A 19 -13.26 -12.58 37.46
C PHE A 19 -14.16 -11.38 37.11
N PHE A 20 -14.33 -10.40 38.01
CA PHE A 20 -15.11 -9.18 37.77
C PHE A 20 -14.29 -8.07 37.10
N THR A 21 -12.97 -8.08 37.22
CA THR A 21 -12.08 -7.13 36.51
C THR A 21 -11.80 -7.56 35.07
N GLY A 22 -11.98 -8.84 34.74
CA GLY A 22 -11.95 -9.32 33.36
C GLY A 22 -13.33 -9.18 32.73
N SER A 23 -13.60 -8.03 32.08
CA SER A 23 -14.86 -7.77 31.38
C SER A 23 -15.24 -8.88 30.39
N ASP A 24 -14.24 -9.49 29.76
CA ASP A 24 -14.41 -10.37 28.61
C ASP A 24 -14.91 -11.77 29.00
N VAL A 25 -14.53 -12.25 30.20
CA VAL A 25 -14.96 -13.55 30.73
C VAL A 25 -16.34 -13.46 31.35
N ALA A 26 -16.67 -12.32 31.96
CA ALA A 26 -17.98 -12.10 32.59
C ALA A 26 -19.09 -11.95 31.54
N THR A 27 -18.88 -11.21 30.45
CA THR A 27 -19.87 -11.06 29.36
C THR A 27 -20.14 -12.38 28.64
N LEU A 28 -19.09 -13.20 28.43
CA LEU A 28 -19.19 -14.52 27.83
C LEU A 28 -20.04 -15.48 28.69
N LEU A 29 -20.00 -15.36 30.03
CA LEU A 29 -20.69 -16.29 30.93
C LEU A 29 -22.08 -15.81 31.40
N GLN A 30 -22.35 -14.50 31.47
CA GLN A 30 -23.62 -13.96 31.97
C GLN A 30 -24.83 -14.21 31.06
N SER A 31 -24.60 -14.39 29.76
CA SER A 31 -25.68 -14.53 28.76
C SER A 31 -25.69 -15.86 28.01
N GLN A 32 -24.76 -16.79 28.31
CA GLN A 32 -24.63 -18.05 27.56
C GLN A 32 -25.76 -19.07 27.79
N HIS A 33 -26.68 -18.83 28.74
CA HIS A 33 -27.79 -19.75 29.05
C HIS A 33 -29.16 -19.06 29.10
N THR A 34 -29.25 -17.78 28.72
CA THR A 34 -30.50 -17.02 28.67
C THR A 34 -30.84 -16.76 27.21
N PHE A 35 -31.83 -17.48 26.68
CA PHE A 35 -32.36 -17.20 25.35
C PHE A 35 -33.07 -15.83 25.39
N THR A 36 -32.55 -14.86 24.65
CA THR A 36 -33.22 -13.55 24.50
C THR A 36 -34.46 -13.76 23.64
N SER A 37 -35.62 -13.36 24.14
CA SER A 37 -36.84 -13.45 23.34
C SER A 37 -36.74 -12.50 22.15
N ILE A 38 -36.90 -13.05 20.95
CA ILE A 38 -37.07 -12.26 19.73
C ILE A 38 -38.55 -12.09 19.36
N SER A 39 -39.47 -12.42 20.28
CA SER A 39 -40.90 -12.41 20.02
C SER A 39 -41.46 -11.02 19.78
N ASP A 40 -40.84 -9.98 20.32
CA ASP A 40 -41.32 -8.61 20.17
C ASP A 40 -41.03 -8.07 18.75
N PRO A 41 -41.63 -6.96 18.31
CA PRO A 41 -41.34 -6.36 17.01
C PRO A 41 -39.84 -6.09 16.79
N GLY A 42 -39.26 -6.72 15.77
CA GLY A 42 -37.86 -6.53 15.36
C GLY A 42 -36.89 -7.60 15.89
N ASN A 43 -35.60 -7.27 15.93
CA ASN A 43 -34.54 -8.11 16.48
C ASN A 43 -33.94 -7.44 17.73
N GLN A 44 -34.26 -7.95 18.91
CA GLN A 44 -33.90 -7.34 20.19
C GLN A 44 -32.55 -7.82 20.75
N ILE A 45 -31.70 -8.47 19.95
CA ILE A 45 -30.38 -8.91 20.41
C ILE A 45 -29.50 -7.67 20.63
N ASN A 46 -29.21 -7.38 21.90
CA ASN A 46 -28.31 -6.29 22.30
C ASN A 46 -26.84 -6.70 22.16
N CYS A 47 -26.22 -6.34 21.04
CA CYS A 47 -24.81 -6.64 20.74
C CYS A 47 -23.85 -6.17 21.85
N THR A 48 -24.06 -4.96 22.38
CA THR A 48 -23.17 -4.31 23.36
C THR A 48 -23.19 -4.98 24.73
N GLY A 49 -24.26 -5.71 25.05
CA GLY A 49 -24.36 -6.49 26.28
C GLY A 49 -23.37 -7.65 26.31
N CYS A 50 -23.01 -8.20 25.14
CA CYS A 50 -22.04 -9.31 25.01
C CYS A 50 -20.68 -8.83 24.49
N HIS A 51 -20.65 -7.76 23.68
CA HIS A 51 -19.47 -7.26 22.95
C HIS A 51 -19.11 -5.81 23.34
N SER A 52 -19.15 -5.49 24.64
CA SER A 52 -18.90 -4.12 25.14
C SER A 52 -17.49 -3.59 24.82
N GLN A 53 -16.48 -4.46 24.73
CA GLN A 53 -15.15 -4.08 24.27
C GLN A 53 -15.16 -3.60 22.81
N ILE A 54 -15.88 -4.32 21.94
CA ILE A 54 -16.00 -3.99 20.51
C ILE A 54 -16.71 -2.64 20.33
N GLU A 55 -17.77 -2.39 21.10
CA GLU A 55 -18.43 -1.09 21.17
C GLU A 55 -17.43 0.01 21.56
N SER A 56 -16.62 -0.23 22.59
CA SER A 56 -15.61 0.73 23.05
C SER A 56 -14.53 1.01 22.00
N GLU A 57 -14.15 0.03 21.20
CA GLU A 57 -13.23 0.20 20.08
C GLU A 57 -13.86 1.09 18.99
N LEU A 58 -15.09 0.77 18.58
CA LEU A 58 -15.82 1.50 17.54
C LEU A 58 -16.05 2.96 17.92
N VAL A 59 -16.51 3.22 19.14
CA VAL A 59 -16.71 4.58 19.66
C VAL A 59 -15.40 5.37 19.70
N GLY A 60 -14.26 4.69 19.86
CA GLY A 60 -12.92 5.29 19.83
C GLY A 60 -12.35 5.53 18.43
N SER A 61 -13.12 5.27 17.36
CA SER A 61 -12.67 5.46 15.98
C SER A 61 -12.56 6.94 15.60
N LEU A 62 -11.86 7.24 14.50
CA LEU A 62 -11.84 8.57 13.87
C LEU A 62 -12.79 8.65 12.66
N ILE A 63 -13.05 7.50 12.03
CA ILE A 63 -14.03 7.32 10.96
C ILE A 63 -15.05 6.27 11.41
N HIS A 64 -16.23 6.24 10.81
CA HIS A 64 -17.35 5.41 11.27
C HIS A 64 -17.84 5.75 12.70
N THR A 65 -17.48 6.93 13.22
CA THR A 65 -17.90 7.40 14.56
C THR A 65 -19.39 7.69 14.66
N ASP A 66 -20.12 7.64 13.57
CA ASP A 66 -21.57 7.81 13.51
C ASP A 66 -22.29 6.48 13.24
N LEU A 67 -21.57 5.36 13.20
CA LEU A 67 -22.14 4.04 13.03
C LEU A 67 -22.23 3.29 14.37
N ASP A 68 -23.23 2.41 14.48
CA ASP A 68 -23.34 1.40 15.53
C ASP A 68 -23.04 0.00 14.98
N CYS A 69 -22.88 -0.98 15.86
CA CYS A 69 -22.61 -2.38 15.50
C CYS A 69 -23.58 -2.92 14.43
N GLU A 70 -24.86 -2.53 14.51
CA GLU A 70 -25.91 -3.00 13.61
C GLU A 70 -25.79 -2.44 12.19
N ASP A 71 -25.20 -1.26 12.02
CA ASP A 71 -25.06 -0.62 10.71
C ASP A 71 -24.16 -1.44 9.77
N CYS A 72 -23.21 -2.19 10.34
CA CYS A 72 -22.36 -3.13 9.60
C CYS A 72 -22.91 -4.56 9.66
N HIS A 73 -23.20 -5.06 10.87
CA HIS A 73 -23.54 -6.46 11.11
C HIS A 73 -24.99 -6.85 10.79
N ARG A 74 -25.86 -5.87 10.51
CA ARG A 74 -27.22 -6.05 10.02
C ARG A 74 -27.50 -5.30 8.71
N PHE A 75 -26.45 -5.01 7.95
CA PHE A 75 -26.57 -4.31 6.67
C PHE A 75 -27.45 -5.09 5.67
N ASN A 76 -28.56 -4.46 5.26
CA ASN A 76 -29.59 -5.07 4.42
C ASN A 76 -29.22 -5.11 2.91
N GLY A 77 -28.13 -4.45 2.49
CA GLY A 77 -27.70 -4.41 1.09
C GLY A 77 -27.16 -5.75 0.56
N THR A 78 -26.96 -6.75 1.42
CA THR A 78 -26.46 -8.09 1.07
C THR A 78 -27.56 -9.09 0.71
N GLY A 79 -28.83 -8.74 0.92
CA GLY A 79 -29.97 -9.66 0.80
C GLY A 79 -30.07 -10.71 1.93
N ILE A 80 -29.26 -10.55 2.99
CA ILE A 80 -29.38 -11.35 4.22
C ILE A 80 -30.62 -10.87 4.99
N THR A 81 -31.48 -11.79 5.38
CA THR A 81 -32.59 -11.52 6.30
C THR A 81 -32.23 -12.08 7.67
N PHE A 82 -32.36 -11.25 8.70
CA PHE A 82 -32.14 -11.63 10.10
C PHE A 82 -33.44 -12.12 10.73
N ALA A 83 -33.33 -12.93 11.77
CA ALA A 83 -34.49 -13.36 12.52
C ALA A 83 -35.15 -12.16 13.24
N SER A 84 -36.48 -12.15 13.29
CA SER A 84 -37.27 -11.11 13.95
C SER A 84 -38.61 -11.65 14.45
N GLY A 85 -39.26 -10.94 15.35
CA GLY A 85 -40.64 -11.19 15.75
C GLY A 85 -41.55 -9.99 15.53
N ASP A 86 -42.83 -10.16 15.88
CA ASP A 86 -43.89 -9.14 15.78
C ASP A 86 -44.93 -9.18 16.91
N GLY A 87 -44.65 -9.93 17.97
CA GLY A 87 -45.52 -10.19 19.12
C GLY A 87 -46.48 -11.37 18.91
N THR A 88 -46.65 -11.83 17.67
CA THR A 88 -47.62 -12.87 17.28
C THR A 88 -46.98 -14.04 16.54
N GLY A 89 -45.76 -13.87 16.03
CA GLY A 89 -44.96 -14.89 15.38
C GLY A 89 -43.49 -14.49 15.27
N SER A 90 -42.72 -15.33 14.58
CA SER A 90 -41.29 -15.12 14.32
C SER A 90 -40.96 -15.41 12.86
N THR A 91 -40.16 -14.54 12.25
CA THR A 91 -39.55 -14.78 10.94
C THR A 91 -38.14 -15.34 11.16
N PRO A 92 -37.81 -16.54 10.66
CA PRO A 92 -36.45 -17.04 10.71
C PRO A 92 -35.55 -16.28 9.72
N GLY A 93 -34.29 -16.06 10.08
CA GLY A 93 -33.29 -15.53 9.16
C GLY A 93 -32.93 -16.52 8.06
N ASN A 94 -32.49 -16.03 6.89
CA ASN A 94 -32.18 -16.90 5.74
C ASN A 94 -30.75 -17.45 5.76
N ARG A 95 -29.81 -16.78 6.45
CA ARG A 95 -28.38 -17.12 6.49
C ARG A 95 -27.72 -16.79 7.83
N SER A 96 -28.29 -15.88 8.61
CA SER A 96 -27.80 -15.48 9.93
C SER A 96 -28.98 -15.29 10.89
N HIS A 97 -28.76 -15.59 12.17
CA HIS A 97 -29.80 -15.40 13.18
C HIS A 97 -29.95 -13.91 13.54
N ALA A 98 -28.89 -13.27 14.03
CA ALA A 98 -28.96 -11.91 14.57
C ALA A 98 -27.96 -10.93 13.95
N ALA A 99 -26.85 -11.45 13.43
CA ALA A 99 -25.78 -10.68 12.83
C ALA A 99 -25.00 -11.60 11.90
N TYR A 100 -24.34 -11.01 10.90
CA TYR A 100 -23.36 -11.71 10.08
C TYR A 100 -22.00 -11.03 10.22
N THR A 101 -20.93 -11.68 9.76
CA THR A 101 -19.61 -11.05 9.68
C THR A 101 -19.54 -10.25 8.38
N PRO A 102 -19.54 -8.90 8.42
CA PRO A 102 -19.54 -8.06 7.23
C PRO A 102 -18.19 -8.14 6.51
N ARG A 103 -18.23 -7.98 5.19
CA ARG A 103 -17.05 -7.62 4.39
C ARG A 103 -16.97 -6.10 4.25
N CYS A 104 -15.77 -5.54 4.16
CA CYS A 104 -15.57 -4.12 3.88
C CYS A 104 -16.26 -3.73 2.56
N LEU A 105 -16.14 -4.58 1.54
CA LEU A 105 -16.75 -4.39 0.23
C LEU A 105 -18.26 -4.64 0.19
N ASP A 106 -18.91 -5.08 1.28
CA ASP A 106 -20.38 -5.11 1.32
C ASP A 106 -20.95 -3.67 1.22
N CYS A 107 -20.22 -2.68 1.76
CA CYS A 107 -20.59 -1.25 1.69
C CYS A 107 -19.66 -0.44 0.80
N HIS A 108 -18.37 -0.79 0.74
CA HIS A 108 -17.37 -0.08 -0.09
C HIS A 108 -17.20 -0.67 -1.49
N GLY A 109 -17.93 -1.74 -1.82
CA GLY A 109 -18.03 -2.27 -3.18
C GLY A 109 -19.03 -1.49 -4.06
N GLY A 110 -19.18 -1.88 -5.31
CA GLY A 110 -19.93 -1.19 -6.36
C GLY A 110 -19.66 0.32 -6.42
N ASN A 111 -20.74 1.09 -6.45
CA ASN A 111 -20.68 2.54 -6.37
C ASN A 111 -20.71 3.05 -4.92
N GLY A 112 -20.27 2.21 -3.99
CA GLY A 112 -20.53 2.38 -2.57
C GLY A 112 -21.97 2.05 -2.19
N ALA A 113 -22.29 2.24 -0.91
CA ALA A 113 -23.62 2.02 -0.36
C ALA A 113 -24.09 3.21 0.47
N TRP A 114 -25.40 3.46 0.45
CA TRP A 114 -26.03 4.39 1.38
C TRP A 114 -26.52 3.63 2.61
N ILE A 115 -26.14 4.10 3.79
CA ILE A 115 -26.46 3.48 5.07
C ILE A 115 -27.14 4.54 5.94
N THR A 116 -28.16 4.14 6.68
CA THR A 116 -28.72 4.99 7.74
C THR A 116 -27.86 4.80 8.98
N ASN A 117 -27.18 5.85 9.41
CA ASN A 117 -26.30 5.81 10.58
C ASN A 117 -27.12 5.84 11.89
N ARG A 118 -26.44 5.75 13.04
CA ARG A 118 -27.11 5.74 14.37
C ARG A 118 -27.94 6.96 14.71
N THR A 119 -27.69 8.09 14.05
CA THR A 119 -28.47 9.32 14.21
C THR A 119 -29.73 9.34 13.33
N GLY A 120 -29.97 8.28 12.55
CA GLY A 120 -31.05 8.20 11.55
C GLY A 120 -30.74 8.94 10.25
N ARG A 121 -29.50 9.41 10.06
CA ARG A 121 -29.09 10.14 8.87
C ARG A 121 -28.58 9.19 7.81
N LEU A 122 -29.00 9.40 6.56
CA LEU A 122 -28.44 8.70 5.42
C LEU A 122 -27.02 9.23 5.12
N VAL A 123 -26.04 8.33 5.12
CA VAL A 123 -24.62 8.59 4.82
C VAL A 123 -24.15 7.65 3.71
N HIS A 124 -23.16 8.08 2.94
CA HIS A 124 -22.62 7.31 1.82
C HIS A 124 -21.26 6.72 2.18
N ALA A 125 -21.15 5.41 2.10
CA ALA A 125 -19.86 4.73 2.12
C ALA A 125 -19.23 4.88 0.73
N PRO A 126 -18.08 5.56 0.59
CA PRO A 126 -17.45 5.75 -0.71
C PRO A 126 -16.94 4.42 -1.26
N PRO A 127 -16.98 4.22 -2.60
CA PRO A 127 -16.42 3.02 -3.21
C PRO A 127 -14.90 2.92 -2.95
N ALA A 128 -14.40 1.69 -2.87
CA ALA A 128 -12.97 1.36 -2.91
C ALA A 128 -12.60 0.88 -4.33
N PRO A 129 -12.37 1.78 -5.30
CA PRO A 129 -12.55 1.46 -6.74
C PRO A 129 -11.65 0.34 -7.22
N ALA A 130 -10.39 0.30 -6.78
CA ALA A 130 -9.46 -0.74 -7.21
C ALA A 130 -9.80 -2.12 -6.65
N PHE A 131 -10.42 -2.24 -5.48
CA PHE A 131 -10.75 -3.55 -4.91
C PHE A 131 -12.16 -4.02 -5.27
N ASN A 132 -12.86 -3.20 -6.03
CA ASN A 132 -14.25 -3.36 -6.36
C ASN A 132 -14.50 -4.03 -7.72
N GLU A 133 -13.43 -4.35 -8.45
CA GLU A 133 -13.51 -5.11 -9.69
C GLU A 133 -13.46 -6.62 -9.38
N SER A 134 -13.83 -7.45 -10.36
CA SER A 134 -13.57 -8.89 -10.31
C SER A 134 -12.09 -9.14 -9.99
N GLU A 135 -11.82 -10.08 -9.08
CA GLU A 135 -10.45 -10.41 -8.65
C GLU A 135 -9.72 -9.24 -7.97
N TYR A 136 -10.44 -8.39 -7.22
CA TYR A 136 -9.88 -7.31 -6.40
C TYR A 136 -9.06 -6.27 -7.20
N GLY A 137 -9.44 -6.06 -8.47
CA GLY A 137 -8.88 -5.00 -9.29
C GLY A 137 -7.97 -5.42 -10.42
N SER A 138 -7.60 -4.43 -11.20
CA SER A 138 -6.46 -4.52 -12.12
C SER A 138 -5.14 -4.82 -11.39
N ARG A 139 -4.20 -5.41 -12.15
CA ARG A 139 -2.80 -5.57 -11.73
C ARG A 139 -2.03 -4.26 -11.60
N TYR A 140 -2.67 -3.10 -11.82
CA TYR A 140 -2.06 -1.80 -11.59
C TYR A 140 -2.13 -1.42 -10.11
N SER A 141 -3.10 -1.93 -9.34
CA SER A 141 -3.16 -1.67 -7.90
C SER A 141 -1.98 -2.32 -7.18
N ALA A 142 -1.15 -1.52 -6.50
CA ALA A 142 0.04 -2.02 -5.82
C ALA A 142 -0.28 -3.03 -4.71
N HIS A 143 -1.44 -2.90 -4.08
CA HIS A 143 -1.86 -3.76 -2.98
C HIS A 143 -2.75 -4.93 -3.41
N LYS A 144 -2.99 -5.15 -4.72
CA LYS A 144 -3.75 -6.32 -5.18
C LYS A 144 -3.15 -7.64 -4.67
N PRO A 145 -1.83 -7.91 -4.79
CA PRO A 145 -1.25 -9.14 -4.27
C PRO A 145 -1.47 -9.30 -2.77
N PHE A 146 -1.31 -8.23 -1.99
CA PHE A 146 -1.55 -8.27 -0.54
C PHE A 146 -3.01 -8.63 -0.20
N VAL A 147 -3.99 -8.10 -0.95
CA VAL A 147 -5.39 -8.48 -0.78
C VAL A 147 -5.63 -9.93 -1.17
N GLU A 148 -5.11 -10.38 -2.31
CA GLU A 148 -5.27 -11.77 -2.76
C GLU A 148 -4.62 -12.77 -1.80
N ASP A 149 -3.43 -12.47 -1.30
CA ASP A 149 -2.72 -13.29 -0.31
C ASP A 149 -3.49 -13.35 1.01
N SER A 150 -4.11 -12.24 1.42
CA SER A 150 -4.89 -12.18 2.66
C SER A 150 -6.06 -13.17 2.70
N LEU A 151 -6.57 -13.57 1.52
CA LEU A 151 -7.67 -14.55 1.43
C LEU A 151 -7.25 -15.95 1.85
N ASN A 152 -5.95 -16.23 1.86
CA ASN A 152 -5.41 -17.55 2.18
C ASN A 152 -5.18 -17.77 3.68
N PHE A 153 -5.27 -16.72 4.52
CA PHE A 153 -5.04 -16.84 5.97
C PHE A 153 -6.30 -17.20 6.76
N GLU A 154 -7.49 -16.99 6.17
CA GLU A 154 -8.79 -17.28 6.79
C GLU A 154 -9.03 -16.58 8.15
N LEU A 155 -8.28 -15.51 8.48
CA LEU A 155 -8.42 -14.78 9.76
C LEU A 155 -9.59 -13.81 9.76
N ALA A 156 -10.01 -13.34 8.59
CA ALA A 156 -11.17 -12.50 8.41
C ALA A 156 -11.94 -12.90 7.14
N ARG A 157 -13.20 -12.47 7.04
CA ARG A 157 -14.04 -12.79 5.88
C ARG A 157 -13.62 -11.95 4.68
N GLY A 158 -13.21 -12.59 3.60
CA GLY A 158 -12.84 -11.91 2.35
C GLY A 158 -11.62 -11.00 2.54
N GLU A 159 -11.64 -9.85 1.88
CA GLU A 159 -10.57 -8.83 1.86
C GLU A 159 -10.35 -8.10 3.18
N ASN A 160 -11.18 -8.36 4.20
CA ASN A 160 -11.15 -7.64 5.46
C ASN A 160 -9.78 -7.64 6.12
N GLU A 161 -9.02 -8.72 6.01
CA GLU A 161 -7.71 -8.78 6.64
C GLU A 161 -6.78 -7.69 6.08
N ALA A 162 -6.69 -7.57 4.76
CA ALA A 162 -5.92 -6.51 4.11
C ALA A 162 -6.49 -5.11 4.36
N CYS A 163 -7.81 -4.94 4.40
CA CYS A 163 -8.43 -3.65 4.69
C CYS A 163 -8.18 -3.21 6.14
N LEU A 164 -8.45 -4.07 7.11
CA LEU A 164 -8.33 -3.77 8.54
C LEU A 164 -6.88 -3.51 8.93
N ALA A 165 -5.93 -4.19 8.27
CA ALA A 165 -4.51 -3.95 8.45
C ALA A 165 -4.16 -2.44 8.37
N CYS A 166 -4.67 -1.76 7.35
CA CYS A 166 -4.43 -0.34 7.18
C CYS A 166 -5.47 0.52 7.91
N HIS A 167 -6.75 0.20 7.80
CA HIS A 167 -7.83 1.10 8.22
C HIS A 167 -8.18 1.05 9.71
N THR A 168 -7.54 0.17 10.49
CA THR A 168 -7.80 0.05 11.93
C THR A 168 -6.55 0.19 12.76
N ASP A 169 -6.74 0.31 14.07
CA ASP A 169 -5.68 0.39 15.07
C ASP A 169 -5.09 -0.99 15.43
N TRP A 170 -5.22 -1.96 14.52
CA TRP A 170 -4.62 -3.29 14.59
C TRP A 170 -3.14 -3.26 14.17
N SER A 171 -2.26 -3.86 14.97
CA SER A 171 -0.84 -3.95 14.67
C SER A 171 -0.57 -4.93 13.52
N LEU A 172 0.50 -4.66 12.77
CA LEU A 172 0.90 -5.50 11.65
C LEU A 172 2.37 -5.85 11.74
N ASP A 173 2.65 -7.08 11.34
CA ASP A 173 3.98 -7.51 10.98
C ASP A 173 3.92 -7.96 9.51
N ILE A 174 4.67 -7.28 8.65
CA ILE A 174 4.74 -7.59 7.23
C ILE A 174 6.16 -8.05 6.93
N GLU A 175 6.29 -9.33 6.59
CA GLU A 175 7.50 -9.91 6.06
C GLU A 175 7.39 -10.05 4.54
N TYR A 176 8.40 -9.57 3.82
CA TYR A 176 8.47 -9.76 2.38
C TYR A 176 9.90 -10.00 1.92
N THR A 177 10.02 -10.80 0.87
CA THR A 177 11.30 -11.15 0.25
C THR A 177 11.45 -10.47 -1.09
N TYR A 178 12.65 -10.00 -1.39
CA TYR A 178 13.01 -9.44 -2.68
C TYR A 178 14.30 -10.08 -3.21
N PHE A 179 14.54 -10.04 -4.52
CA PHE A 179 15.83 -10.51 -5.05
C PHE A 179 16.96 -9.58 -4.61
N LYS A 180 18.18 -10.11 -4.44
CA LYS A 180 19.33 -9.28 -4.05
C LYS A 180 19.88 -8.46 -5.21
N SER A 181 20.06 -9.08 -6.37
CA SER A 181 20.70 -8.44 -7.53
C SER A 181 20.23 -9.03 -8.85
N ILE A 182 20.36 -8.24 -9.91
CA ILE A 182 20.27 -8.70 -11.30
C ILE A 182 21.60 -8.49 -12.03
N GLU A 183 21.85 -9.34 -13.01
CA GLU A 183 22.95 -9.21 -13.95
C GLU A 183 22.41 -9.39 -15.37
N TYR A 184 22.78 -8.49 -16.27
CA TYR A 184 22.36 -8.56 -17.66
C TYR A 184 23.40 -8.00 -18.63
N THR A 185 23.35 -8.54 -19.84
CA THR A 185 24.11 -8.04 -20.96
C THR A 185 23.16 -7.40 -21.97
N LEU A 186 23.35 -6.11 -22.23
CA LEU A 186 22.74 -5.38 -23.34
C LEU A 186 23.72 -5.39 -24.52
N SER A 187 23.24 -5.79 -25.70
CA SER A 187 23.97 -5.67 -26.96
C SER A 187 23.05 -5.13 -28.05
N ASN A 188 23.43 -4.01 -28.66
CA ASN A 188 22.61 -3.33 -29.67
C ASN A 188 21.17 -3.11 -29.21
N TRP A 189 21.00 -2.54 -27.99
CA TRP A 189 19.69 -2.24 -27.40
C TRP A 189 18.80 -3.47 -27.12
N LYS A 190 19.40 -4.66 -27.03
CA LYS A 190 18.70 -5.90 -26.70
C LYS A 190 19.40 -6.63 -25.56
N LEU A 191 18.63 -7.09 -24.57
CA LEU A 191 19.16 -8.00 -23.55
C LEU A 191 19.48 -9.36 -24.19
N THR A 192 20.77 -9.73 -24.15
CA THR A 192 21.28 -11.03 -24.63
C THR A 192 21.56 -12.01 -23.51
N SER A 193 21.65 -11.53 -22.27
CA SER A 193 21.60 -12.34 -21.06
C SER A 193 20.83 -11.60 -19.98
N PHE A 194 20.20 -12.35 -19.09
CA PHE A 194 19.54 -11.83 -17.91
C PHE A 194 19.52 -12.93 -16.83
N SER A 195 19.87 -12.56 -15.60
CA SER A 195 19.73 -13.42 -14.44
C SER A 195 19.48 -12.58 -13.19
N TYR A 196 18.88 -13.18 -12.18
CA TYR A 196 18.73 -12.59 -10.85
C TYR A 196 19.22 -13.59 -9.81
N THR A 197 19.79 -13.08 -8.71
CA THR A 197 20.39 -13.91 -7.67
C THR A 197 20.16 -13.34 -6.27
N GLY A 198 20.19 -14.24 -5.29
CA GLY A 198 20.04 -13.93 -3.87
C GLY A 198 18.64 -13.49 -3.46
N GLU A 199 18.41 -13.50 -2.16
CA GLU A 199 17.18 -13.06 -1.53
C GLU A 199 17.54 -12.07 -0.41
N ARG A 200 16.67 -11.08 -0.22
CA ARG A 200 16.69 -10.11 0.87
C ARG A 200 15.35 -10.16 1.56
N GLU A 201 15.38 -10.35 2.87
CA GLU A 201 14.20 -10.34 3.72
C GLU A 201 14.04 -8.96 4.33
N TYR A 202 12.80 -8.49 4.34
CA TYR A 202 12.41 -7.23 4.98
C TYR A 202 11.27 -7.50 5.93
N THR A 203 11.36 -6.88 7.11
CA THR A 203 10.32 -6.92 8.14
C THR A 203 9.89 -5.50 8.43
N ALA A 204 8.60 -5.24 8.30
CA ALA A 204 7.96 -3.98 8.63
C ALA A 204 6.98 -4.19 9.78
N LEU A 205 7.39 -3.75 10.98
CA LEU A 205 6.55 -3.77 12.16
C LEU A 205 5.83 -2.44 12.33
N ILE A 206 4.50 -2.50 12.36
CA ILE A 206 3.62 -1.37 12.61
C ILE A 206 2.85 -1.65 13.91
N GLU A 207 3.45 -1.25 15.03
CA GLU A 207 2.81 -1.37 16.35
C GLU A 207 1.70 -0.33 16.53
N LYS A 208 0.54 -0.80 16.99
CA LYS A 208 -0.66 -0.02 17.28
C LYS A 208 -1.27 -0.51 18.60
N SER A 209 -2.57 -0.26 18.84
CA SER A 209 -3.23 -0.68 20.09
C SER A 209 -3.91 -2.06 20.04
N ASP A 210 -3.79 -2.76 18.91
CA ASP A 210 -4.42 -4.06 18.65
C ASP A 210 -5.95 -4.05 18.66
N ALA A 211 -6.58 -2.90 18.36
CA ALA A 211 -8.02 -2.76 18.27
C ALA A 211 -8.52 -2.94 16.82
N LYS A 212 -9.24 -4.05 16.54
CA LYS A 212 -9.77 -4.38 15.20
C LYS A 212 -11.00 -3.57 14.80
N HIS A 213 -11.73 -2.99 15.75
CA HIS A 213 -12.94 -2.20 15.47
C HIS A 213 -12.71 -0.71 15.71
N ARG A 214 -11.48 -0.29 16.01
CA ARG A 214 -11.11 1.12 16.06
C ARG A 214 -10.57 1.55 14.69
N PHE A 215 -11.37 2.27 13.93
CA PHE A 215 -10.96 2.77 12.61
C PHE A 215 -10.16 4.06 12.74
N ILE A 216 -9.04 4.14 12.03
CA ILE A 216 -8.10 5.26 12.11
C ILE A 216 -8.09 6.06 10.82
N ALA A 217 -7.63 7.32 10.90
CA ALA A 217 -7.31 8.09 9.70
C ALA A 217 -6.06 7.51 9.02
N THR A 218 -6.09 7.41 7.69
CA THR A 218 -4.97 6.86 6.90
C THR A 218 -3.84 7.87 6.68
N GLU A 219 -3.99 9.12 7.11
CA GLU A 219 -2.95 10.16 7.05
C GLU A 219 -1.64 9.77 7.74
N GLY A 220 -1.71 8.85 8.72
CA GLY A 220 -0.55 8.31 9.43
C GLY A 220 0.11 7.11 8.74
N ILE A 221 -0.42 6.61 7.62
CA ILE A 221 0.07 5.41 6.92
C ILE A 221 0.86 5.85 5.69
N THR A 222 2.16 5.98 5.85
CA THR A 222 3.08 6.34 4.77
C THR A 222 3.53 5.07 4.05
N CYS A 223 3.73 5.14 2.73
CA CYS A 223 4.17 3.98 1.93
C CYS A 223 5.43 3.33 2.53
N VAL A 224 6.37 4.16 3.01
CA VAL A 224 7.65 3.73 3.56
C VAL A 224 7.59 3.08 4.95
N LYS A 225 6.44 3.10 5.63
CA LYS A 225 6.24 2.23 6.81
C LYS A 225 6.24 0.76 6.43
N CYS A 226 5.72 0.42 5.25
CA CYS A 226 5.71 -0.94 4.73
C CYS A 226 6.85 -1.19 3.73
N HIS A 227 7.23 -0.17 2.96
CA HIS A 227 8.29 -0.24 1.95
C HIS A 227 9.62 0.28 2.49
N ARG A 228 10.14 -0.37 3.55
CA ARG A 228 11.31 0.12 4.29
C ARG A 228 12.57 0.16 3.42
N ASN A 229 12.73 -0.80 2.53
CA ASN A 229 13.82 -0.84 1.54
C ASN A 229 13.88 0.43 0.68
N ILE A 230 12.73 1.01 0.32
CA ILE A 230 12.66 2.25 -0.46
C ILE A 230 13.08 3.45 0.39
N TYR A 231 12.66 3.51 1.66
CA TYR A 231 13.14 4.56 2.57
C TYR A 231 14.65 4.52 2.72
N ASP A 232 15.19 3.33 2.94
CA ASP A 232 16.62 3.16 3.16
C ASP A 232 17.40 3.53 1.88
N ALA A 233 16.92 3.13 0.70
CA ALA A 233 17.50 3.56 -0.59
C ALA A 233 17.55 5.08 -0.72
N LEU A 234 16.41 5.75 -0.49
CA LEU A 234 16.27 7.19 -0.76
C LEU A 234 16.91 8.07 0.30
N VAL A 235 16.80 7.71 1.58
CA VAL A 235 17.11 8.58 2.71
C VAL A 235 18.41 8.19 3.39
N ASN A 236 18.62 6.90 3.63
CA ASN A 236 19.80 6.42 4.36
C ASN A 236 20.97 6.14 3.41
N GLY A 237 20.69 5.95 2.12
CA GLY A 237 21.67 5.57 1.10
C GLY A 237 22.23 4.17 1.34
N THR A 238 23.31 3.85 0.62
CA THR A 238 24.09 2.64 0.84
C THR A 238 24.92 2.73 2.11
N MET A 239 24.88 1.70 2.96
CA MET A 239 25.93 1.53 3.96
C MET A 239 27.29 1.43 3.27
N GLY A 240 28.13 2.46 3.42
CA GLY A 240 29.51 2.50 2.92
C GLY A 240 29.80 3.56 1.85
N GLY A 241 28.79 4.28 1.34
CA GLY A 241 28.96 5.42 0.46
C GLY A 241 28.61 6.74 1.17
N THR A 242 29.41 7.79 0.98
CA THR A 242 29.06 9.16 1.43
C THR A 242 28.36 9.98 0.35
N ASN A 243 28.09 9.38 -0.81
CA ASN A 243 27.63 10.08 -1.99
C ASN A 243 26.35 9.44 -2.50
N GLU A 244 25.57 10.25 -3.20
CA GLU A 244 24.28 9.91 -3.81
C GLU A 244 24.42 8.88 -4.96
N ASP A 245 25.61 8.30 -5.13
CA ASP A 245 26.13 7.45 -6.22
C ASP A 245 25.26 6.21 -6.54
N TYR A 246 24.41 5.78 -5.61
CA TYR A 246 23.66 4.52 -5.69
C TYR A 246 22.21 4.68 -5.20
N LEU A 247 21.33 5.22 -6.04
CA LEU A 247 19.91 5.45 -5.75
C LEU A 247 19.00 4.72 -6.77
N THR A 248 18.73 3.41 -6.54
CA THR A 248 17.94 2.59 -7.49
C THR A 248 16.45 2.83 -7.49
N HIS A 249 15.92 3.45 -6.44
CA HIS A 249 14.60 4.02 -6.52
C HIS A 249 14.75 5.45 -7.02
N ALA A 250 13.98 5.85 -8.05
CA ALA A 250 13.93 7.24 -8.45
C ALA A 250 13.75 8.10 -7.18
N PRO A 251 14.62 9.08 -6.93
CA PRO A 251 15.20 10.00 -7.90
C PRO A 251 16.58 9.64 -8.47
N ILE A 252 16.83 10.14 -9.68
CA ILE A 252 18.07 10.02 -10.44
C ILE A 252 19.10 11.02 -9.89
N GLU A 253 20.36 10.59 -9.72
CA GLU A 253 21.43 11.47 -9.27
C GLU A 253 21.88 12.49 -10.34
N ILE A 254 22.22 13.67 -9.80
CA ILE A 254 23.04 14.75 -10.34
C ILE A 254 24.49 14.30 -10.48
N SER A 255 25.01 14.18 -11.70
CA SER A 255 26.46 14.03 -11.93
C SER A 255 27.23 15.17 -11.24
N THR A 256 27.77 14.93 -10.05
CA THR A 256 28.64 15.89 -9.37
C THR A 256 29.98 15.93 -10.10
N GLY A 257 30.13 16.91 -11.00
CA GLY A 257 31.39 17.18 -11.68
C GLY A 257 31.36 17.18 -13.21
N LYS A 258 30.24 16.84 -13.86
CA LYS A 258 30.06 17.15 -15.29
C LYS A 258 29.40 18.53 -15.44
N VAL A 259 30.16 19.47 -15.99
CA VAL A 259 29.63 20.75 -16.45
C VAL A 259 28.66 20.46 -17.60
N GLY A 260 27.34 20.55 -17.36
CA GLY A 260 26.33 20.58 -18.43
C GLY A 260 25.09 19.68 -18.31
N HIS A 261 25.00 18.73 -17.37
CA HIS A 261 23.80 17.86 -17.23
C HIS A 261 23.46 17.58 -15.77
N ARG A 262 22.85 18.57 -15.14
CA ARG A 262 22.48 18.56 -13.72
C ARG A 262 20.98 18.35 -13.60
N TRP A 263 20.52 17.17 -13.19
CA TRP A 263 19.08 16.85 -13.17
C TRP A 263 18.25 17.75 -12.23
N ASP A 264 18.91 18.40 -11.27
CA ASP A 264 18.35 19.42 -10.37
C ASP A 264 18.12 20.79 -11.02
N THR A 265 18.78 21.08 -12.15
CA THR A 265 18.73 22.41 -12.80
C THR A 265 18.50 22.39 -14.31
N ASP A 266 18.80 21.27 -14.96
CA ASP A 266 18.78 21.05 -16.40
C ASP A 266 18.48 19.57 -16.65
N ASN A 267 17.20 19.25 -16.81
CA ASN A 267 16.77 17.94 -17.25
C ASN A 267 15.84 18.06 -18.46
N PRO A 268 15.81 17.03 -19.33
CA PRO A 268 14.95 16.99 -20.52
C PRO A 268 13.45 17.22 -20.26
N TRP A 269 13.00 17.14 -19.01
CA TRP A 269 11.61 17.31 -18.60
C TRP A 269 11.28 18.70 -18.08
N ASN A 270 12.27 19.61 -18.03
CA ASN A 270 12.14 20.98 -17.54
C ASN A 270 11.58 21.07 -16.11
N HIS A 271 11.73 19.99 -15.32
CA HIS A 271 11.33 19.94 -13.91
C HIS A 271 11.97 18.78 -13.15
N TYR A 272 12.43 19.04 -11.92
CA TYR A 272 13.18 18.11 -11.07
C TYR A 272 12.32 17.17 -10.20
N ARG A 273 11.00 17.09 -10.38
CA ARG A 273 10.09 16.57 -9.35
C ARG A 273 10.09 15.03 -9.26
N TYR A 274 9.86 14.37 -10.39
CA TYR A 274 9.74 12.90 -10.47
C TYR A 274 11.07 12.15 -10.28
N HIS A 275 12.17 12.87 -10.45
CA HIS A 275 13.49 12.27 -10.59
C HIS A 275 14.55 12.98 -9.74
N TYR A 276 14.17 13.92 -8.87
CA TYR A 276 15.11 14.53 -7.93
C TYR A 276 14.44 14.94 -6.62
N VAL A 277 15.05 14.53 -5.52
CA VAL A 277 14.71 15.00 -4.18
C VAL A 277 15.97 15.53 -3.52
N PRO A 278 16.02 16.83 -3.14
CA PRO A 278 17.15 17.39 -2.43
C PRO A 278 17.45 16.61 -1.15
N SER A 279 18.72 16.31 -0.89
CA SER A 279 19.17 15.55 0.30
C SER A 279 18.56 16.06 1.61
N LEU A 280 18.51 17.38 1.80
CA LEU A 280 17.92 18.04 2.98
C LEU A 280 16.41 17.75 3.16
N ASN A 281 15.70 17.42 2.08
CA ASN A 281 14.24 17.24 2.08
C ASN A 281 13.82 15.77 2.00
N ARG A 282 14.72 14.84 1.65
CA ARG A 282 14.37 13.42 1.38
C ARG A 282 13.57 12.78 2.50
N ALA A 283 14.09 12.84 3.73
CA ALA A 283 13.44 12.26 4.89
C ALA A 283 12.01 12.79 5.11
N THR A 284 11.77 14.07 4.79
CA THR A 284 10.46 14.69 4.97
C THR A 284 9.51 14.37 3.81
N TRP A 285 9.97 14.47 2.57
CA TRP A 285 9.13 14.30 1.38
C TRP A 285 8.76 12.85 1.12
N VAL A 286 9.72 11.92 1.31
CA VAL A 286 9.50 10.46 1.21
C VAL A 286 8.45 9.96 2.21
N ASN A 287 8.38 10.58 3.38
CA ASN A 287 7.38 10.29 4.41
C ASN A 287 6.03 10.99 4.17
N ARG A 288 5.84 11.75 3.09
CA ARG A 288 4.62 12.52 2.85
C ARG A 288 4.10 12.41 1.44
N SER A 289 4.60 13.23 0.53
CA SER A 289 4.03 13.45 -0.80
C SER A 289 4.74 12.65 -1.90
N TYR A 290 6.02 12.37 -1.71
CA TYR A 290 6.91 11.93 -2.79
C TYR A 290 6.39 10.70 -3.54
N CYS A 291 5.95 9.67 -2.82
CA CYS A 291 5.46 8.45 -3.45
C CYS A 291 4.20 8.72 -4.31
N TYR A 292 3.31 9.62 -3.89
CA TYR A 292 2.10 9.94 -4.65
C TYR A 292 2.41 10.74 -5.91
N GLU A 293 3.57 11.38 -5.98
CA GLU A 293 3.96 12.11 -7.16
C GLU A 293 3.98 11.20 -8.39
N CYS A 294 4.52 9.99 -8.26
CA CYS A 294 4.53 9.00 -9.33
C CYS A 294 3.37 8.01 -9.21
N HIS A 295 3.18 7.44 -8.01
CA HIS A 295 2.29 6.30 -7.83
C HIS A 295 0.82 6.69 -7.67
N ASN A 296 0.49 7.97 -7.51
CA ASN A 296 -0.89 8.44 -7.47
C ASN A 296 -0.99 9.93 -7.89
N VAL A 297 -0.70 10.19 -9.17
CA VAL A 297 -0.65 11.54 -9.74
C VAL A 297 -1.94 12.32 -9.50
N LYS A 298 -3.10 11.65 -9.61
CA LYS A 298 -4.40 12.24 -9.28
C LYS A 298 -4.44 12.79 -7.86
N ARG A 299 -4.15 11.95 -6.86
CA ARG A 299 -4.14 12.38 -5.45
C ARG A 299 -3.18 13.54 -5.23
N TYR A 300 -1.98 13.45 -5.80
CA TYR A 300 -1.03 14.55 -5.68
C TYR A 300 -1.60 15.85 -6.25
N ALA A 301 -2.21 15.81 -7.44
CA ALA A 301 -2.78 16.99 -8.09
C ALA A 301 -3.91 17.61 -7.25
N GLU A 302 -4.75 16.80 -6.63
CA GLU A 302 -5.80 17.24 -5.71
C GLU A 302 -5.24 17.90 -4.44
N GLU A 303 -4.14 17.37 -3.90
CA GLU A 303 -3.46 17.93 -2.72
C GLU A 303 -2.62 19.17 -3.05
N ASN A 304 -2.22 19.36 -4.32
CA ASN A 304 -1.32 20.43 -4.77
C ASN A 304 -1.86 21.13 -6.04
N PRO A 305 -3.02 21.81 -5.98
CA PRO A 305 -3.67 22.39 -7.16
C PRO A 305 -2.86 23.52 -7.82
N GLY A 306 -1.91 24.14 -7.10
CA GLY A 306 -1.04 25.20 -7.64
C GLY A 306 0.03 24.70 -8.62
N ASP A 307 0.22 23.38 -8.70
CA ASP A 307 1.28 22.77 -9.47
C ASP A 307 0.89 22.56 -10.95
N GLU A 308 -0.40 22.46 -11.28
CA GLU A 308 -0.91 22.03 -12.59
C GLU A 308 -0.26 22.70 -13.82
N MET A 309 0.05 24.00 -13.75
CA MET A 309 0.62 24.77 -14.87
C MET A 309 2.10 24.47 -15.18
N THR A 310 2.82 23.78 -14.30
CA THR A 310 4.27 23.52 -14.45
C THR A 310 4.62 22.08 -14.79
N TYR A 311 3.71 21.12 -14.60
CA TYR A 311 4.05 19.68 -14.68
C TYR A 311 3.24 18.88 -15.70
N ASP A 312 2.30 19.50 -16.42
CA ASP A 312 1.41 18.80 -17.35
C ASP A 312 0.72 17.60 -16.66
N LEU A 313 0.22 17.85 -15.43
CA LEU A 313 -0.33 16.81 -14.56
C LEU A 313 -1.49 16.07 -15.20
N ASP A 314 -2.27 16.74 -16.05
CA ASP A 314 -3.35 16.10 -16.79
C ASP A 314 -2.84 15.04 -17.78
N SER A 315 -1.80 15.34 -18.55
CA SER A 315 -1.25 14.37 -19.51
C SER A 315 -0.53 13.22 -18.81
N VAL A 316 0.22 13.52 -17.73
CA VAL A 316 0.83 12.47 -16.90
C VAL A 316 -0.24 11.62 -16.21
N ARG A 317 -1.29 12.23 -15.66
CA ARG A 317 -2.43 11.51 -15.06
C ARG A 317 -3.06 10.58 -16.09
N ALA A 318 -3.25 11.04 -17.33
CA ALA A 318 -3.78 10.24 -18.44
C ALA A 318 -2.88 9.06 -18.85
N ASP A 319 -1.57 9.16 -18.62
CA ASP A 319 -0.64 8.05 -18.85
C ASP A 319 -0.66 6.99 -17.75
N THR A 320 -1.00 7.40 -16.53
CA THR A 320 -1.10 6.57 -15.33
C THR A 320 -2.49 5.96 -15.15
N ASN A 321 -2.61 5.01 -14.22
CA ASN A 321 -3.86 4.45 -13.74
C ASN A 321 -4.30 5.09 -12.41
N SER A 322 -3.81 6.29 -12.09
CA SER A 322 -4.06 6.95 -10.79
C SER A 322 -5.54 7.25 -10.51
N GLU A 323 -6.41 7.25 -11.51
CA GLU A 323 -7.86 7.44 -11.34
C GLU A 323 -8.60 6.18 -10.85
N VAL A 324 -7.99 5.00 -11.01
CA VAL A 324 -8.64 3.70 -10.75
C VAL A 324 -7.93 2.87 -9.67
N VAL A 325 -6.79 3.34 -9.13
CA VAL A 325 -6.09 2.69 -8.02
C VAL A 325 -6.62 3.16 -6.67
N HIS A 326 -6.57 2.29 -5.65
CA HIS A 326 -7.08 2.59 -4.31
C HIS A 326 -6.10 3.47 -3.51
N ALA A 327 -4.80 3.13 -3.53
CA ALA A 327 -3.77 3.85 -2.80
C ALA A 327 -2.63 4.30 -3.72
N ALA A 328 -2.08 3.34 -4.47
CA ALA A 328 -0.93 3.54 -5.33
C ALA A 328 -1.00 2.60 -6.53
N GLU A 329 -0.54 3.09 -7.68
CA GLU A 329 -0.22 2.28 -8.84
C GLU A 329 1.12 1.58 -8.63
N ALA A 330 1.21 0.28 -8.92
CA ALA A 330 2.46 -0.42 -9.11
C ALA A 330 3.06 0.03 -10.46
N LEU A 331 3.69 1.20 -10.42
CA LEU A 331 4.29 1.90 -11.55
C LEU A 331 5.49 1.14 -12.11
N TRP A 332 5.79 1.39 -13.38
CA TRP A 332 7.07 1.07 -14.02
C TRP A 332 7.49 2.26 -14.89
N CYS A 333 8.77 2.34 -15.28
CA CYS A 333 9.30 3.46 -16.06
C CYS A 333 8.51 3.71 -17.36
N GLN A 334 8.13 2.63 -18.04
CA GLN A 334 7.34 2.64 -19.28
C GLN A 334 5.92 3.21 -19.14
N THR A 335 5.41 3.45 -17.92
CA THR A 335 4.11 4.10 -17.73
C THR A 335 4.15 5.51 -18.31
N CYS A 336 5.26 6.21 -18.10
CA CYS A 336 5.48 7.55 -18.63
C CYS A 336 6.43 7.56 -19.84
N HIS A 337 7.27 6.54 -19.98
CA HIS A 337 8.38 6.53 -20.95
C HIS A 337 8.22 5.56 -22.13
N GLY A 338 7.15 4.76 -22.19
CA GLY A 338 6.89 3.85 -23.32
C GLY A 338 6.41 4.56 -24.60
N ASP A 339 6.28 3.83 -25.71
CA ASP A 339 5.78 4.36 -26.99
C ASP A 339 4.42 5.04 -26.84
N GLY A 340 4.30 6.26 -27.36
CA GLY A 340 3.07 7.05 -27.34
C GLY A 340 2.70 7.66 -25.99
N LYS A 341 3.62 7.67 -25.02
CA LYS A 341 3.45 8.32 -23.71
C LYS A 341 3.87 9.78 -23.74
N THR A 342 3.34 10.57 -22.81
CA THR A 342 3.61 12.02 -22.68
C THR A 342 5.11 12.30 -22.60
N LYS A 343 5.85 11.45 -21.87
CA LYS A 343 7.30 11.56 -21.69
C LYS A 343 8.03 10.37 -22.32
N GLU A 344 7.54 9.88 -23.47
CA GLU A 344 8.19 8.83 -24.26
C GLU A 344 9.71 9.09 -24.38
N VAL A 345 10.50 8.02 -24.26
CA VAL A 345 11.95 8.12 -24.47
C VAL A 345 12.24 8.58 -25.90
N ILE A 346 12.93 9.73 -26.02
CA ILE A 346 13.44 10.24 -27.29
C ILE A 346 14.97 10.11 -27.35
N ASP A 347 15.52 9.78 -28.53
CA ASP A 347 16.95 9.63 -28.73
C ASP A 347 17.56 11.02 -28.55
N ASN A 348 18.59 11.13 -27.72
CA ASN A 348 19.25 12.40 -27.50
C ASN A 348 19.96 12.84 -28.81
N PRO A 349 19.51 13.92 -29.46
CA PRO A 349 20.10 14.36 -30.73
C PRO A 349 21.57 14.77 -30.57
N ASP A 350 22.00 15.17 -29.36
CA ASP A 350 23.34 15.66 -29.07
C ASP A 350 24.38 14.54 -28.91
N HIS A 351 23.94 13.29 -28.73
CA HIS A 351 24.82 12.15 -28.48
C HIS A 351 24.77 11.06 -29.56
N GLY A 352 23.96 11.27 -30.60
CA GLY A 352 23.95 10.46 -31.82
C GLY A 352 23.80 8.96 -31.55
N GLY A 353 22.56 8.51 -31.34
CA GLY A 353 22.21 7.10 -31.24
C GLY A 353 20.85 6.85 -31.88
N GLU A 354 20.68 5.68 -32.49
CA GLU A 354 19.38 5.20 -32.94
C GLU A 354 19.08 3.92 -32.18
N GLY A 355 18.29 3.98 -31.11
CA GLY A 355 17.88 2.73 -30.47
C GLY A 355 17.20 2.84 -29.12
N HIS A 356 17.34 3.95 -28.40
CA HIS A 356 16.57 4.17 -27.18
C HIS A 356 15.15 4.64 -27.52
N SER A 357 14.98 5.47 -28.56
CA SER A 357 13.67 5.98 -29.00
C SER A 357 13.05 5.31 -30.20
N LYS A 358 13.72 4.36 -30.83
CA LYS A 358 13.07 3.48 -31.82
C LYS A 358 12.40 2.30 -31.12
N ARG A 359 11.54 2.60 -30.13
CA ARG A 359 10.49 1.77 -29.50
C ARG A 359 10.84 0.39 -28.92
N SER A 360 11.93 -0.27 -29.33
CA SER A 360 12.13 -1.68 -29.00
C SER A 360 12.56 -1.85 -27.55
N PHE A 361 13.63 -1.19 -27.08
CA PHE A 361 14.18 -1.56 -25.78
C PHE A 361 13.20 -1.35 -24.61
N VAL A 362 12.68 -0.13 -24.47
CA VAL A 362 11.84 0.26 -23.33
C VAL A 362 10.57 -0.61 -23.24
N ASP A 363 9.88 -0.80 -24.36
CA ASP A 363 8.67 -1.62 -24.42
C ASP A 363 8.96 -3.13 -24.48
N ASP A 364 10.12 -3.55 -24.99
CA ASP A 364 10.58 -4.94 -24.93
C ASP A 364 10.82 -5.35 -23.47
N ILE A 365 11.39 -4.47 -22.63
CA ILE A 365 11.52 -4.74 -21.20
C ILE A 365 10.15 -4.98 -20.59
N LYS A 366 9.19 -4.08 -20.86
CA LYS A 366 7.81 -4.21 -20.37
C LYS A 366 7.13 -5.50 -20.81
N THR A 367 7.41 -5.95 -22.02
CA THR A 367 6.75 -7.12 -22.62
C THR A 367 7.36 -8.44 -22.15
N ASN A 368 8.68 -8.48 -21.96
CA ASN A 368 9.41 -9.74 -21.80
C ASN A 368 9.90 -10.03 -20.39
N TYR A 369 9.86 -9.05 -19.48
CA TYR A 369 10.40 -9.20 -18.12
C TYR A 369 9.32 -8.90 -17.08
N ALA A 370 9.50 -9.47 -15.88
CA ALA A 370 8.61 -9.21 -14.77
C ALA A 370 8.80 -7.76 -14.29
N ARG A 371 7.68 -7.11 -13.93
CA ARG A 371 7.63 -5.71 -13.45
C ARG A 371 8.71 -5.37 -12.43
N THR A 372 8.97 -6.30 -11.51
CA THR A 372 9.93 -6.15 -10.42
C THR A 372 11.35 -5.83 -10.90
N PHE A 373 11.72 -6.18 -12.13
CA PHE A 373 13.06 -5.94 -12.67
C PHE A 373 13.18 -4.64 -13.46
N HIS A 374 12.06 -3.97 -13.78
CA HIS A 374 12.09 -2.86 -14.74
C HIS A 374 12.89 -1.66 -14.22
N GLY A 375 12.69 -1.32 -12.93
CA GLY A 375 13.44 -0.25 -12.27
C GLY A 375 14.94 -0.51 -12.35
N ASP A 376 15.39 -1.67 -11.85
CA ASP A 376 16.80 -2.04 -11.83
C ASP A 376 17.42 -2.16 -13.23
N ILE A 377 16.69 -2.62 -14.26
CA ILE A 377 17.18 -2.64 -15.65
C ILE A 377 17.41 -1.23 -16.19
N CYS A 378 16.52 -0.29 -15.88
CA CYS A 378 16.68 1.10 -16.32
C CYS A 378 17.78 1.79 -15.51
N MET A 379 17.75 1.64 -14.19
CA MET A 379 18.69 2.29 -13.28
C MET A 379 20.10 1.75 -13.42
N GLY A 380 20.30 0.48 -13.75
CA GLY A 380 21.64 -0.06 -14.05
C GLY A 380 22.39 0.62 -15.20
N CYS A 381 21.69 1.41 -16.03
CA CYS A 381 22.27 2.27 -17.06
C CYS A 381 22.33 3.76 -16.67
N HIS A 382 21.54 4.17 -15.68
CA HIS A 382 21.26 5.56 -15.34
C HIS A 382 21.64 5.98 -13.90
N GLU A 383 22.13 5.05 -13.08
CA GLU A 383 22.80 5.37 -11.81
C GLU A 383 24.02 6.27 -12.04
N ALA A 384 24.27 7.19 -11.13
CA ALA A 384 25.38 8.11 -11.29
C ALA A 384 26.74 7.50 -10.96
N ALA A 385 26.82 6.43 -10.14
CA ALA A 385 28.03 5.62 -10.02
C ALA A 385 28.53 5.07 -11.37
N VAL A 386 27.61 4.86 -12.33
CA VAL A 386 27.94 4.41 -13.69
C VAL A 386 28.50 5.57 -14.56
N HIS A 387 28.36 6.83 -14.12
CA HIS A 387 28.79 8.03 -14.85
C HIS A 387 29.87 8.87 -14.12
N PRO A 388 31.01 8.29 -13.69
CA PRO A 388 32.03 9.05 -12.96
C PRO A 388 32.63 10.21 -13.81
N PRO A 389 33.15 11.28 -13.17
CA PRO A 389 33.59 12.51 -13.85
C PRO A 389 34.77 12.34 -14.83
N MET A 390 35.46 11.20 -14.84
CA MET A 390 36.50 10.88 -15.83
C MET A 390 35.91 10.00 -16.94
N SER A 391 35.57 10.64 -18.06
CA SER A 391 34.79 10.06 -19.16
C SER A 391 35.67 9.43 -20.26
N GLY A 392 35.09 8.46 -20.98
CA GLY A 392 35.71 7.96 -22.22
C GLY A 392 34.88 7.04 -23.12
N ARG A 393 33.68 6.58 -22.73
CA ARG A 393 32.93 5.56 -23.49
C ARG A 393 31.42 5.78 -23.60
N CYS A 394 30.92 7.01 -23.50
CA CYS A 394 29.48 7.31 -23.54
C CYS A 394 28.77 6.74 -24.79
N SER A 395 29.43 6.73 -25.95
CA SER A 395 28.88 6.18 -27.20
C SER A 395 28.57 4.68 -27.12
N ARG A 396 29.29 3.91 -26.30
CA ARG A 396 28.99 2.49 -26.11
C ARG A 396 27.53 2.29 -25.67
N CYS A 397 27.07 3.04 -24.69
CA CYS A 397 25.72 2.92 -24.14
C CYS A 397 24.73 3.75 -24.95
N HIS A 398 25.04 5.02 -25.23
CA HIS A 398 24.08 5.95 -25.86
C HIS A 398 23.98 5.83 -27.38
N GLN A 399 25.02 5.36 -28.08
CA GLN A 399 24.97 5.14 -29.52
C GLN A 399 24.73 3.67 -29.87
N HIS A 400 25.39 2.75 -29.16
CA HIS A 400 25.39 1.33 -29.52
C HIS A 400 24.56 0.44 -28.59
N GLY A 401 24.00 0.98 -27.50
CA GLY A 401 23.20 0.19 -26.57
C GLY A 401 23.94 -1.06 -26.08
N ASN A 402 25.22 -0.93 -25.73
CA ASN A 402 26.02 -2.02 -25.21
C ASN A 402 26.28 -1.79 -23.72
N ALA A 403 25.88 -2.74 -22.87
CA ALA A 403 26.02 -2.65 -21.43
C ALA A 403 26.30 -4.05 -20.85
N ASP A 404 27.24 -4.20 -19.93
CA ASP A 404 27.33 -5.39 -19.09
C ASP A 404 27.09 -4.85 -17.69
N VAL A 405 25.94 -5.18 -17.11
CA VAL A 405 25.43 -4.53 -15.91
C VAL A 405 25.27 -5.55 -14.81
N TYR A 406 25.80 -5.19 -13.65
CA TYR A 406 25.46 -5.79 -12.37
C TYR A 406 24.80 -4.71 -11.52
N ILE A 407 23.63 -4.99 -10.95
CA ILE A 407 22.98 -4.08 -10.03
C ILE A 407 22.38 -4.83 -8.84
N GLU A 408 22.71 -4.39 -7.64
CA GLU A 408 22.01 -4.80 -6.42
C GLU A 408 20.76 -3.94 -6.26
N SER A 409 19.61 -4.57 -6.01
CA SER A 409 18.33 -3.88 -5.84
C SER A 409 18.31 -2.98 -4.59
N GLU A 410 17.21 -2.26 -4.31
CA GLU A 410 17.08 -1.50 -3.06
C GLU A 410 17.36 -2.38 -1.82
N PRO A 411 17.94 -1.82 -0.74
CA PRO A 411 18.29 -0.42 -0.57
C PRO A 411 19.68 -0.05 -1.11
N THR A 412 20.45 -1.02 -1.58
CA THR A 412 21.85 -0.76 -1.94
C THR A 412 21.98 -0.05 -3.27
N GLY A 413 21.21 -0.42 -4.28
CA GLY A 413 21.36 0.21 -5.60
C GLY A 413 22.75 0.17 -6.22
N TYR A 414 23.66 -0.67 -5.69
CA TYR A 414 25.04 -0.74 -6.13
C TYR A 414 25.05 -1.20 -7.59
N ALA A 415 25.60 -0.38 -8.48
CA ALA A 415 25.63 -0.67 -9.90
C ALA A 415 27.04 -0.59 -10.48
N GLU A 416 27.38 -1.55 -11.32
CA GLU A 416 28.58 -1.54 -12.16
C GLU A 416 28.20 -1.71 -13.63
N ASN A 417 28.93 -1.02 -14.50
CA ASN A 417 28.75 -1.12 -15.95
C ASN A 417 30.10 -1.09 -16.68
N THR A 418 30.51 -2.21 -17.30
CA THR A 418 31.95 -2.46 -17.56
C THR A 418 32.40 -2.63 -19.01
N ARG A 419 31.52 -3.02 -19.93
CA ARG A 419 31.86 -3.35 -21.34
C ARG A 419 32.30 -2.19 -22.26
#